data_AF-A0A1I1S7T0-F1
#
_entry.id   AF-A0A1I1S7T0-F1
#
_cell.length_a   1.000
_cell.length_b   1.000
_cell.length_c   1.000
_cell.angle_alpha   90.00
_cell.angle_beta   90.00
_cell.angle_gamma   90.00
#
_symmetry.space_group_name_H-M   'P 1'
#
loop_
_entity.id
_entity.type
_entity.pdbx_description
1 polymer ?
#
loop_
_entity_poly.entity_id
_entity_poly.type
_entity_poly.pdbx_seq_one_letter_code
_entity_poly.pdbx_strand_id
1 'polypeptide(L)'
;MFNYDFVDILKRFLKEDVERRDTIGVVYSDEFDQNDEEYLGENNVLFYYGIDEEWEDIVTHEELCEYLQTACEFYIGKNPEKKEITEELLMKIKEQYNIK
;
A
#
# COMPACT_ATOMS: atom_id res chain seq x y z
N MET A 1 -19.06 9.67 8.30
CA MET A 1 -19.08 8.53 7.36
C MET A 1 -17.98 8.79 6.36
N PHE A 2 -16.85 8.11 6.50
CA PHE A 2 -15.72 8.32 5.58
C PHE A 2 -16.06 7.65 4.25
N ASN A 3 -16.03 8.44 3.17
CA ASN A 3 -16.17 7.92 1.82
C ASN A 3 -14.75 7.63 1.32
N TYR A 4 -14.21 6.47 1.70
CA TYR A 4 -12.92 6.03 1.18
C TYR A 4 -13.12 5.52 -0.24
N ASP A 5 -12.81 6.36 -1.23
CA ASP A 5 -12.67 5.91 -2.62
C ASP A 5 -11.33 5.15 -2.72
N PHE A 6 -11.39 3.89 -3.15
CA PHE A 6 -10.20 3.06 -3.32
C PHE A 6 -9.21 3.68 -4.31
N VAL A 7 -9.70 4.43 -5.31
CA VAL A 7 -8.85 5.17 -6.24
C VAL A 7 -8.02 6.23 -5.50
N ASP A 8 -8.57 6.88 -4.49
CA ASP A 8 -7.82 7.85 -3.69
C ASP A 8 -6.80 7.17 -2.77
N ILE A 9 -7.08 5.94 -2.33
CA ILE A 9 -6.11 5.11 -1.60
C ILE A 9 -4.93 4.75 -2.52
N LEU A 10 -5.18 4.33 -3.77
CA LEU A 10 -4.09 4.06 -4.74
C LEU A 10 -3.25 5.30 -5.05
N LYS A 11 -3.87 6.49 -5.17
CA LYS A 11 -3.11 7.74 -5.31
C LYS A 11 -2.21 8.04 -4.11
N ARG A 12 -2.57 7.57 -2.92
CA ARG A 12 -1.76 7.69 -1.71
C ARG A 12 -0.62 6.68 -1.70
N PHE A 13 -0.85 5.44 -2.12
CA PHE A 13 0.23 4.45 -2.32
C PHE A 13 1.28 4.95 -3.31
N LEU A 14 0.86 5.58 -4.42
CA LEU A 14 1.76 6.20 -5.40
C LEU A 14 2.59 7.37 -4.84
N LYS A 15 2.18 7.94 -3.70
CA LYS A 15 2.90 9.02 -3.02
C LYS A 15 3.59 8.56 -1.75
N GLU A 16 3.45 7.28 -1.40
CA GLU A 16 3.87 6.72 -0.11
C GLU A 16 3.29 7.51 1.09
N ASP A 17 2.05 8.00 0.96
CA ASP A 17 1.34 8.85 1.95
C ASP A 17 -0.04 8.25 2.28
N VAL A 18 -0.06 6.93 2.52
CA VAL A 18 -1.26 6.21 2.94
C VAL A 18 -1.56 6.56 4.40
N GLU A 19 -2.85 6.76 4.70
CA GLU A 19 -3.26 7.25 6.02
C GLU A 19 -2.85 6.28 7.14
N ARG A 20 -2.08 6.78 8.11
CA ARG A 20 -1.69 6.08 9.34
C ARG A 20 -2.59 6.48 10.50
N ARG A 21 -3.15 5.52 11.21
CA ARG A 21 -3.98 5.71 12.42
C ARG A 21 -3.53 4.77 13.53
N ASP A 22 -4.01 5.01 14.75
CA ASP A 22 -3.61 4.25 15.93
C ASP A 22 -3.78 2.73 15.79
N THR A 23 -4.72 2.25 14.95
CA THR A 23 -5.04 0.82 14.82
C THR A 23 -5.03 0.30 13.38
N ILE A 24 -4.67 1.13 12.40
CA ILE A 24 -4.53 0.69 11.01
C ILE A 24 -3.60 1.64 10.28
N GLY A 25 -2.67 1.10 9.50
CA GLY A 25 -1.80 1.95 8.71
C GLY A 25 -0.88 1.15 7.81
N VAL A 26 -0.15 1.91 7.01
CA VAL A 26 0.95 1.46 6.17
C VAL A 26 2.16 2.31 6.57
N VAL A 27 3.31 1.68 6.74
CA VAL A 27 4.55 2.35 7.12
C VAL A 27 5.64 1.92 6.15
N TYR A 28 6.32 2.88 5.54
CA TYR A 28 7.41 2.62 4.60
C TYR A 28 8.75 2.60 5.35
N SER A 29 9.63 1.66 5.03
CA SER A 29 10.92 1.56 5.73
C SER A 29 11.79 2.80 5.56
N ASP A 30 11.64 3.52 4.45
CA ASP A 30 12.39 4.74 4.12
C ASP A 30 12.01 5.94 5.01
N GLU A 31 10.99 5.80 5.86
CA GLU A 31 10.63 6.79 6.89
C GLU A 31 11.61 6.79 8.09
N PHE A 32 12.45 5.76 8.23
CA PHE A 32 13.37 5.60 9.37
C PHE A 32 14.83 5.55 8.92
N ASP A 33 15.74 5.98 9.80
CA ASP A 33 17.18 5.80 9.55
C ASP A 33 17.53 4.31 9.63
N GLN A 34 18.49 3.84 8.82
CA GLN A 34 18.87 2.41 8.78
C GLN A 34 19.41 1.85 10.10
N ASN A 35 19.73 2.71 11.07
CA ASN A 35 20.21 2.33 12.39
C ASN A 35 19.10 2.36 13.46
N ASP A 36 17.88 2.78 13.09
CA ASP A 36 16.74 2.81 14.00
C ASP A 36 16.19 1.39 14.22
N GLU A 37 15.69 1.13 15.43
CA GLU A 37 15.09 -0.18 15.77
C GLU A 37 13.79 -0.42 14.97
N GLU A 38 13.15 0.66 14.52
CA GLU A 38 11.95 0.68 13.68
C GLU A 38 12.24 0.50 12.19
N TYR A 39 13.51 0.42 11.77
CA TYR A 39 13.86 0.18 10.37
C TYR A 39 13.48 -1.23 9.93
N LEU A 40 12.59 -1.33 8.94
CA LEU A 40 11.98 -2.58 8.49
C LEU A 40 12.87 -3.35 7.50
N GLY A 41 14.00 -2.78 7.06
CA GLY A 41 14.84 -3.30 5.99
C GLY A 41 14.61 -2.59 4.66
N GLU A 42 15.56 -2.71 3.74
CA GLU A 42 15.52 -1.99 2.47
C GLU A 42 14.33 -2.46 1.61
N ASN A 43 13.56 -1.52 1.06
CA ASN A 43 12.41 -1.78 0.18
C ASN A 43 11.26 -2.60 0.82
N ASN A 44 11.07 -2.44 2.14
CA ASN A 44 9.99 -3.07 2.89
C ASN A 44 8.90 -2.08 3.32
N VAL A 45 7.69 -2.61 3.47
CA VAL A 45 6.48 -1.90 3.88
C VAL A 45 5.76 -2.71 4.95
N LEU A 46 5.43 -2.08 6.07
CA LEU A 46 4.64 -2.67 7.14
C LEU A 46 3.17 -2.31 6.98
N PHE A 47 2.32 -3.31 6.95
CA PHE A 47 0.88 -3.21 7.18
C PHE A 47 0.57 -3.57 8.61
N TYR A 48 -0.28 -2.81 9.29
CA TYR A 48 -0.77 -3.20 10.61
C TYR A 48 -2.28 -2.99 10.73
N TYR A 49 -2.93 -3.88 11.48
CA TYR A 49 -4.35 -3.80 11.81
C TYR A 49 -4.61 -4.22 13.26
N GLY A 50 -4.73 -3.26 14.16
CA GLY A 50 -4.91 -3.48 15.59
C GLY A 50 -3.84 -2.78 16.42
N ILE A 51 -3.75 -3.18 17.68
CA ILE A 51 -2.78 -2.67 18.67
C ILE A 51 -1.76 -3.74 19.08
N ASP A 52 -1.83 -4.90 18.46
CA ASP A 52 -1.07 -6.09 18.83
C ASP A 52 -0.15 -6.43 17.65
N GLU A 53 1.13 -6.65 17.95
CA GLU A 53 2.20 -6.92 16.99
C GLU A 53 1.92 -8.19 16.17
N GLU A 54 1.07 -9.10 16.66
CA GLU A 54 0.62 -10.28 15.90
C GLU A 54 -0.24 -9.93 14.65
N TRP A 55 -0.61 -8.66 14.48
CA TRP A 55 -1.44 -8.17 13.37
C TRP A 55 -0.68 -7.26 12.41
N GLU A 56 0.63 -7.46 12.37
CA GLU A 56 1.58 -6.80 11.50
C GLU A 56 2.01 -7.74 10.36
N ASP A 57 2.16 -7.17 9.17
CA ASP A 57 2.69 -7.88 8.01
C ASP A 57 3.71 -6.99 7.31
N ILE A 58 4.98 -7.42 7.33
CA ILE A 58 6.08 -6.72 6.67
C ILE A 58 6.30 -7.40 5.33
N VAL A 59 6.10 -6.64 4.27
CA VAL A 59 6.16 -7.13 2.90
C VAL A 59 7.17 -6.33 2.09
N THR A 60 7.77 -6.98 1.11
CA THR A 60 8.58 -6.32 0.10
C THR A 60 7.72 -5.47 -0.84
N HIS A 61 8.33 -4.55 -1.60
CA HIS A 61 7.62 -3.85 -2.68
C HIS A 61 6.98 -4.79 -3.72
N GLU A 62 7.58 -5.96 -3.98
CA GLU A 62 7.02 -6.97 -4.89
C GLU A 62 5.70 -7.51 -4.36
N GLU A 63 5.71 -7.99 -3.12
CA GLU A 63 4.52 -8.50 -2.42
C GLU A 63 3.44 -7.41 -2.24
N LEU A 64 3.84 -6.17 -1.94
CA LEU A 64 2.93 -5.01 -1.93
C LEU A 64 2.21 -4.88 -3.28
N CYS A 65 2.94 -4.94 -4.39
CA CYS A 65 2.35 -4.84 -5.72
C CYS A 65 1.42 -6.01 -6.05
N GLU A 66 1.70 -7.22 -5.56
CA GLU A 66 0.79 -8.37 -5.67
C GLU A 66 -0.50 -8.17 -4.86
N TYR A 67 -0.40 -7.62 -3.66
CA TYR A 67 -1.56 -7.30 -2.81
C TYR A 67 -2.43 -6.23 -3.46
N LEU A 68 -1.81 -5.15 -3.95
CA LEU A 68 -2.50 -4.09 -4.66
C LEU A 68 -3.14 -4.59 -5.96
N GLN A 69 -2.49 -5.47 -6.72
CA GLN A 69 -3.07 -6.10 -7.90
C GLN A 69 -4.35 -6.86 -7.55
N THR A 70 -4.29 -7.73 -6.54
CA THR A 70 -5.44 -8.49 -6.08
C THR A 70 -6.60 -7.58 -5.64
N ALA A 71 -6.29 -6.52 -4.88
CA ALA A 71 -7.28 -5.54 -4.44
C ALA A 71 -7.90 -4.76 -5.60
N CYS A 72 -7.09 -4.37 -6.59
CA CYS A 72 -7.55 -3.71 -7.81
C CYS A 72 -8.51 -4.58 -8.61
N GLU A 73 -8.18 -5.86 -8.82
CA GLU A 73 -9.05 -6.80 -9.53
C GLU A 73 -10.43 -6.93 -8.85
N PHE A 74 -10.44 -7.06 -7.53
CA PHE A 74 -11.68 -7.10 -6.76
C PHE A 74 -12.48 -5.81 -6.86
N TYR A 75 -11.82 -4.65 -6.78
CA TYR A 75 -12.45 -3.33 -6.89
C TYR A 75 -13.06 -3.11 -8.28
N ILE A 76 -12.32 -3.42 -9.33
CA ILE A 76 -12.76 -3.31 -10.74
C ILE A 76 -13.96 -4.22 -10.99
N GLY A 77 -13.95 -5.45 -10.46
CA GLY A 77 -15.07 -6.38 -10.58
C GLY A 77 -16.40 -5.81 -10.04
N LYS A 78 -16.32 -4.89 -9.06
CA LYS A 78 -17.49 -4.20 -8.48
C LYS A 78 -17.76 -2.82 -9.10
N ASN A 79 -16.75 -2.19 -9.70
CA ASN A 79 -16.82 -0.83 -10.25
C ASN A 79 -16.17 -0.79 -11.65
N PRO A 80 -16.79 -1.41 -12.68
CA PRO A 80 -16.18 -1.52 -14.01
C PRO A 80 -15.86 -0.17 -14.66
N GLU A 81 -16.62 0.88 -14.33
CA GLU A 81 -16.39 2.25 -14.79
C GLU A 81 -15.10 2.88 -14.24
N LYS A 82 -14.53 2.31 -13.17
CA LYS A 82 -13.26 2.73 -12.57
C LYS A 82 -12.07 1.92 -13.09
N LYS A 83 -12.27 0.99 -14.03
CA LYS A 83 -11.22 0.09 -14.54
C LYS A 83 -9.97 0.84 -15.00
N GLU A 84 -10.13 1.74 -15.96
CA GLU A 84 -9.01 2.42 -16.63
C GLU A 84 -8.13 3.18 -15.63
N ILE A 85 -8.74 3.99 -14.75
CA ILE A 85 -8.00 4.76 -13.75
C ILE A 85 -7.32 3.87 -12.69
N THR A 86 -7.94 2.74 -12.33
CA THR A 86 -7.39 1.79 -11.35
C THR A 86 -6.17 1.08 -11.93
N GLU A 87 -6.26 0.58 -13.16
CA GLU A 87 -5.15 -0.08 -13.85
C GLU A 87 -3.99 0.91 -14.12
N GLU A 88 -4.29 2.15 -14.51
CA GLU A 88 -3.27 3.18 -14.72
C GLU A 88 -2.51 3.52 -13.43
N LEU A 89 -3.21 3.67 -12.30
CA LEU A 89 -2.57 3.94 -11.02
C LEU A 89 -1.71 2.76 -10.55
N LEU A 90 -2.22 1.52 -10.68
CA LEU A 90 -1.46 0.34 -10.31
C LEU A 90 -0.18 0.20 -11.14
N MET A 91 -0.25 0.47 -12.45
CA MET A 91 0.91 0.47 -13.33
C MET A 91 1.97 1.47 -12.87
N LYS A 92 1.57 2.71 -12.55
CA LYS A 92 2.47 3.75 -12.05
C LYS A 92 3.14 3.37 -10.72
N ILE A 93 2.41 2.72 -9.82
CA ILE A 93 2.96 2.22 -8.56
C ILE A 93 4.02 1.13 -8.82
N LYS A 94 3.73 0.18 -9.72
CA LYS A 94 4.70 -0.86 -10.11
C LYS A 94 5.97 -0.24 -10.74
N GLU A 95 5.79 0.74 -11.61
CA GLU A 95 6.91 1.47 -12.24
C GLU A 95 7.82 2.18 -11.22
N GLN A 96 7.24 2.80 -10.17
CA GLN A 96 8.00 3.46 -9.09
C GLN A 96 8.98 2.49 -8.40
N TYR A 97 8.58 1.24 -8.22
CA TYR A 97 9.41 0.21 -7.60
C TYR A 97 10.19 -0.64 -8.61
N ASN A 98 10.18 -0.29 -9.90
CA ASN A 98 10.78 -1.07 -11.00
C ASN A 98 10.25 -2.52 -11.12
N ILE A 99 8.99 -2.75 -10.74
CA ILE A 99 8.30 -4.03 -10.83
C ILE A 99 7.58 -4.14 -12.18
N LYS A 100 7.63 -5.32 -12.80
CA LYS A 100 7.05 -5.58 -14.14
C LYS A 100 5.63 -6.12 -14.11
#